data_AF-A0A937YY60-F1
#
_entry.id   AF-A0A937YY60-F1
#
_cell.length_a   1.000
_cell.length_b   1.000
_cell.length_c   1.000
_cell.angle_alpha   90.00
_cell.angle_beta   90.00
_cell.angle_gamma   90.00
#
_symmetry.space_group_name_H-M   'P 1'
#
loop_
_entity.id
_entity.type
_entity.pdbx_description
1 polymer ?
#
loop_
_entity_poly.entity_id
_entity_poly.type
_entity_poly.pdbx_seq_one_letter_code
_entity_poly.pdbx_strand_id
1 'polypeptide(L)'
;MPECVTVLTHGDLDGMVCAILVLRRSAGADADVRITNAEHLHHALGKLARETCLPKRLFVLDIPLQMAHQAPVVGALRDLSQRGVAVHLYDHHHGWDEAPEVTALCATYSVSTAKTTAAALVWRGLCRHDRGSHVWLRLLSERSNSSDPSIVERFGLLAALMQPQHYAHTEAVLKALAREDELSDEYRALAEWYYEAHAPRQEALASRAEVLTTRAGRRIGWLDLRGEEGYLLVASHVAEQLCVELVVTVTNRTVTLGGQSIDEGTDLTALHGEHTVDGVRLVVAGHKSPVRIDPADSREVTDGFVEAAQALVAERL
;
A
#
# COMPACT_ATOMS: atom_id res chain seq x y z
N MET A 1 3.21 -26.35 22.90
CA MET A 1 3.67 -25.75 21.62
C MET A 1 3.28 -24.28 21.65
N PRO A 2 4.18 -23.35 21.28
CA PRO A 2 3.84 -21.93 21.17
C PRO A 2 2.64 -21.75 20.25
N GLU A 3 1.84 -20.72 20.52
CA GLU A 3 0.71 -20.38 19.66
C GLU A 3 1.23 -19.89 18.31
N CYS A 4 0.73 -20.44 17.20
CA CYS A 4 1.09 -20.00 15.86
C CYS A 4 0.12 -18.88 15.41
N VAL A 5 0.67 -17.76 14.97
CA VAL A 5 -0.06 -16.58 14.49
C VAL A 5 0.40 -16.27 13.07
N THR A 6 -0.53 -16.03 12.14
CA THR A 6 -0.19 -15.51 10.81
C THR A 6 -0.74 -14.10 10.67
N VAL A 7 0.07 -13.19 10.15
CA VAL A 7 -0.29 -11.81 9.82
C VAL A 7 -0.19 -11.64 8.31
N LEU A 8 -1.31 -11.37 7.65
CA LEU A 8 -1.36 -10.87 6.29
C LEU A 8 -1.55 -9.36 6.36
N THR A 9 -0.63 -8.59 5.80
CA THR A 9 -0.71 -7.13 5.85
C THR A 9 -0.27 -6.46 4.56
N HIS A 10 -0.74 -5.24 4.34
CA HIS A 10 -0.25 -4.40 3.27
C HIS A 10 1.19 -3.93 3.51
N GLY A 11 1.92 -3.67 2.41
CA GLY A 11 3.35 -3.37 2.43
C GLY A 11 3.71 -1.90 2.61
N ASP A 12 2.72 -1.05 2.89
CA ASP A 12 2.93 0.36 3.16
C ASP A 12 3.04 0.65 4.66
N LEU A 13 3.11 1.93 5.01
CA LEU A 13 3.39 2.34 6.38
C LEU A 13 2.28 1.94 7.36
N ASP A 14 1.01 2.08 6.98
CA ASP A 14 -0.11 1.76 7.87
C ASP A 14 -0.23 0.24 8.10
N GLY A 15 -0.12 -0.57 7.04
CA GLY A 15 -0.04 -2.02 7.15
C GLY A 15 1.13 -2.52 8.00
N MET A 16 2.34 -1.99 7.77
CA MET A 16 3.51 -2.36 8.58
C MET A 16 3.33 -2.00 10.06
N VAL A 17 2.74 -0.83 10.36
CA VAL A 17 2.41 -0.46 11.75
C VAL A 17 1.35 -1.39 12.35
N CYS A 18 0.32 -1.78 11.59
CA CYS A 18 -0.66 -2.78 12.02
C CYS A 18 0.04 -4.08 12.46
N ALA A 19 0.95 -4.59 11.62
CA ALA A 19 1.68 -5.81 11.91
C ALA A 19 2.52 -5.70 13.18
N ILE A 20 3.24 -4.59 13.37
CA ILE A 20 4.03 -4.35 14.59
C ILE A 20 3.14 -4.38 15.84
N LEU A 21 2.00 -3.71 15.81
CA LEU A 21 1.04 -3.70 16.93
C LEU A 21 0.52 -5.11 17.25
N VAL A 22 0.18 -5.91 16.24
CA VAL A 22 -0.28 -7.29 16.41
C VAL A 22 0.81 -8.20 16.96
N LEU A 23 2.02 -8.09 16.42
CA LEU A 23 3.19 -8.87 16.85
C LEU A 23 3.53 -8.58 18.32
N ARG A 24 3.51 -7.31 18.70
CA ARG A 24 3.78 -6.86 20.07
C ARG A 24 2.73 -7.41 21.05
N ARG A 25 1.45 -7.40 20.67
CA ARG A 25 0.38 -7.99 21.48
C ARG A 25 0.48 -9.51 21.58
N SER A 26 1.08 -10.15 20.58
CA SER A 26 1.28 -11.59 20.46
C SER A 26 2.68 -12.03 20.91
N ALA A 27 3.35 -11.25 21.77
CA ALA A 27 4.65 -11.60 22.31
C ALA A 27 4.68 -13.04 22.88
N GLY A 28 5.64 -13.84 22.42
CA GLY A 28 5.78 -15.27 22.77
C GLY A 28 5.06 -16.26 21.84
N ALA A 29 4.28 -15.77 20.87
CA ALA A 29 3.77 -16.58 19.77
C ALA A 29 4.84 -16.79 18.69
N ASP A 30 4.75 -17.94 18.00
CA ASP A 30 5.45 -18.14 16.74
C ASP A 30 4.63 -17.43 15.65
N ALA A 31 5.10 -16.26 15.22
CA ALA A 31 4.38 -15.41 14.28
C ALA A 31 5.00 -15.48 12.90
N ASP A 32 4.19 -15.60 11.86
CA ASP A 32 4.55 -15.53 10.44
C ASP A 32 3.94 -14.25 9.84
N VAL A 33 4.74 -13.42 9.20
CA VAL A 33 4.28 -12.15 8.61
C VAL A 33 4.44 -12.21 7.10
N ARG A 34 3.33 -12.08 6.37
CA ARG A 34 3.31 -12.10 4.90
C ARG A 34 2.77 -10.77 4.39
N ILE A 35 3.58 -10.09 3.59
CA ILE A 35 3.17 -8.88 2.87
C ILE A 35 2.34 -9.31 1.66
N THR A 36 1.17 -8.71 1.49
CA THR A 36 0.27 -8.92 0.35
C THR A 36 -0.48 -7.62 0.04
N ASN A 37 -1.23 -7.59 -1.05
CA ASN A 37 -2.11 -6.48 -1.40
C ASN A 37 -3.51 -7.01 -1.78
N ALA A 38 -4.40 -6.11 -2.19
CA ALA A 38 -5.77 -6.44 -2.54
C ALA A 38 -5.87 -7.41 -3.75
N GLU A 39 -4.97 -7.28 -4.72
CA GLU A 39 -4.89 -8.15 -5.91
C GLU A 39 -4.52 -9.58 -5.53
N HIS A 40 -3.59 -9.76 -4.59
CA HIS A 40 -3.05 -11.07 -4.23
C HIS A 40 -3.67 -11.70 -2.99
N LEU A 41 -4.58 -11.01 -2.28
CA LEU A 41 -5.20 -11.49 -1.04
C LEU A 41 -5.84 -12.88 -1.21
N HIS A 42 -6.57 -13.10 -2.30
CA HIS A 42 -7.23 -14.38 -2.58
C HIS A 42 -6.24 -15.54 -2.74
N HIS A 43 -5.09 -15.29 -3.35
CA HIS A 43 -4.01 -16.29 -3.47
C HIS A 43 -3.35 -16.56 -2.12
N ALA A 44 -3.07 -15.52 -1.34
CA ALA A 44 -2.46 -15.64 -0.01
C ALA A 44 -3.34 -16.45 0.95
N LEU A 45 -4.63 -16.11 1.04
CA LEU A 45 -5.61 -16.83 1.85
C LEU A 45 -5.85 -18.25 1.32
N GLY A 46 -6.00 -18.43 0.01
CA GLY A 46 -6.19 -19.75 -0.59
C GLY A 46 -5.01 -20.68 -0.35
N LYS A 47 -3.77 -20.17 -0.40
CA LYS A 47 -2.56 -20.93 -0.04
C LYS A 47 -2.62 -21.34 1.43
N LEU A 48 -2.87 -20.40 2.33
CA LEU A 48 -2.97 -20.67 3.78
C LEU A 48 -4.05 -21.71 4.10
N ALA A 49 -5.23 -21.60 3.48
CA ALA A 49 -6.35 -22.53 3.69
C ALA A 49 -6.02 -23.97 3.26
N ARG A 50 -5.03 -24.18 2.40
CA ARG A 50 -4.55 -25.52 1.97
C ARG A 50 -3.38 -26.05 2.81
N GLU A 51 -2.84 -25.25 3.73
CA GLU A 51 -1.74 -25.69 4.59
C GLU A 51 -2.24 -26.80 5.55
N THR A 52 -1.35 -27.76 5.80
CA THR A 52 -1.60 -28.89 6.71
C THR A 52 -1.59 -28.44 8.16
N CYS A 53 -0.67 -27.55 8.51
CA CYS A 53 -0.60 -26.90 9.82
C CYS A 53 -1.13 -25.48 9.69
N LEU A 54 -2.28 -25.19 10.31
CA LEU A 54 -2.89 -23.86 10.28
C LEU A 54 -2.50 -23.04 11.52
N PRO A 55 -2.43 -21.71 11.40
CA PRO A 55 -2.28 -20.85 12.56
C PRO A 55 -3.52 -20.94 13.45
N LYS A 56 -3.36 -20.66 14.74
CA LYS A 56 -4.50 -20.51 15.66
C LYS A 56 -5.24 -19.20 15.41
N ARG A 57 -4.48 -18.14 15.09
CA ARG A 57 -5.00 -16.80 14.78
C ARG A 57 -4.46 -16.31 13.45
N LEU A 58 -5.36 -15.80 12.61
CA LEU A 58 -5.05 -15.12 11.38
C LEU A 58 -5.44 -13.66 11.51
N PHE A 59 -4.52 -12.75 11.24
CA PHE A 59 -4.79 -11.32 11.12
C PHE A 59 -4.75 -10.90 9.65
N VAL A 60 -5.79 -10.22 9.17
CA VAL A 60 -5.83 -9.56 7.86
C VAL A 60 -5.89 -8.06 8.11
N LEU A 61 -4.83 -7.35 7.73
CA LEU A 61 -4.56 -5.99 8.19
C LEU A 61 -4.33 -5.06 7.00
N ASP A 62 -5.17 -4.03 6.89
CA ASP A 62 -5.00 -2.93 5.93
C ASP A 62 -5.02 -3.36 4.45
N ILE A 63 -5.82 -4.38 4.13
CA ILE A 63 -5.91 -4.91 2.76
C ILE A 63 -7.36 -4.81 2.27
N PRO A 64 -7.64 -3.98 1.24
CA PRO A 64 -8.97 -3.86 0.69
C PRO A 64 -9.45 -5.18 0.08
N LEU A 65 -10.77 -5.39 0.11
CA LEU A 65 -11.41 -6.46 -0.65
C LEU A 65 -11.72 -6.00 -2.08
N GLN A 66 -11.05 -6.59 -3.06
CA GLN A 66 -11.41 -6.39 -4.47
C GLN A 66 -12.64 -7.23 -4.84
N MET A 67 -13.65 -6.59 -5.45
CA MET A 67 -14.89 -7.24 -5.86
C MET A 67 -14.67 -8.41 -6.82
N ALA A 68 -13.73 -8.29 -7.75
CA ALA A 68 -13.34 -9.37 -8.67
C ALA A 68 -12.83 -10.64 -7.93
N HIS A 69 -12.43 -10.50 -6.68
CA HIS A 69 -11.88 -11.56 -5.84
C HIS A 69 -12.71 -11.84 -4.58
N GLN A 70 -13.91 -11.25 -4.45
CA GLN A 70 -14.76 -11.43 -3.27
C GLN A 70 -15.08 -12.90 -3.01
N ALA A 71 -15.63 -13.61 -4.01
CA ALA A 71 -16.01 -15.02 -3.86
C ALA A 71 -14.85 -15.93 -3.41
N PRO A 72 -13.66 -15.92 -4.04
CA PRO A 72 -12.54 -16.74 -3.57
C PRO A 72 -11.99 -16.32 -2.19
N VAL A 73 -11.98 -15.03 -1.86
CA VAL A 73 -11.58 -14.56 -0.51
C VAL A 73 -12.54 -15.08 0.56
N VAL A 74 -13.85 -14.88 0.36
CA VAL A 74 -14.90 -15.35 1.29
C VAL A 74 -14.85 -16.88 1.44
N GLY A 75 -14.64 -17.61 0.34
CA GLY A 75 -14.44 -19.06 0.35
C GLY A 75 -13.28 -19.48 1.25
N ALA A 76 -12.10 -18.88 1.05
CA ALA A 76 -10.91 -19.21 1.85
C ALA A 76 -11.08 -18.86 3.35
N LEU A 77 -11.69 -17.71 3.67
CA LEU A 77 -11.97 -17.32 5.06
C LEU A 77 -12.94 -18.30 5.73
N ARG A 78 -13.95 -18.78 4.99
CA ARG A 78 -14.89 -19.80 5.49
C ARG A 78 -14.18 -21.11 5.80
N ASP A 79 -13.33 -21.59 4.89
CA ASP A 79 -12.56 -22.82 5.09
C ASP A 79 -11.64 -22.72 6.33
N LEU A 80 -10.96 -21.59 6.49
CA LEU A 80 -10.09 -21.33 7.64
C LEU A 80 -10.89 -21.30 8.95
N SER A 81 -12.00 -20.57 8.98
CA SER A 81 -12.87 -20.46 10.16
C SER A 81 -13.48 -21.82 10.55
N GLN A 82 -13.96 -22.60 9.57
CA GLN A 82 -14.49 -23.96 9.81
C GLN A 82 -13.43 -24.94 10.32
N ARG A 83 -12.16 -24.72 9.95
CA ARG A 83 -11.01 -25.47 10.48
C ARG A 83 -10.50 -24.93 11.83
N GLY A 84 -11.21 -23.98 12.44
CA GLY A 84 -10.94 -23.48 13.79
C GLY A 84 -9.93 -22.35 13.87
N VAL A 85 -9.57 -21.71 12.75
CA VAL A 85 -8.71 -20.51 12.75
C VAL A 85 -9.53 -19.30 13.20
N ALA A 86 -9.08 -18.60 14.23
CA ALA A 86 -9.68 -17.33 14.63
C ALA A 86 -9.21 -16.21 13.70
N VAL A 87 -10.11 -15.74 12.83
CA VAL A 87 -9.82 -14.66 11.87
C VAL A 87 -10.10 -13.29 12.51
N HIS A 88 -9.13 -12.40 12.45
CA HIS A 88 -9.23 -11.02 12.90
C HIS A 88 -8.94 -10.08 11.72
N LEU A 89 -9.92 -9.24 11.38
CA LEU A 89 -9.85 -8.35 10.23
C LEU A 89 -9.92 -6.89 10.70
N TYR A 90 -8.93 -6.10 10.29
CA TYR A 90 -8.85 -4.67 10.52
C TYR A 90 -8.54 -3.97 9.21
N ASP A 91 -9.44 -3.11 8.74
CA ASP A 91 -9.24 -2.38 7.49
C ASP A 91 -10.00 -1.05 7.51
N HIS A 92 -9.58 -0.08 6.70
CA HIS A 92 -10.26 1.20 6.57
C HIS A 92 -10.76 1.49 5.14
N HIS A 93 -10.49 0.60 4.19
CA HIS A 93 -10.92 0.73 2.81
C HIS A 93 -12.37 0.28 2.59
N HIS A 94 -12.96 0.73 1.48
CA HIS A 94 -14.21 0.17 0.94
C HIS A 94 -14.00 -1.25 0.39
N GLY A 95 -15.08 -2.00 0.22
CA GLY A 95 -15.14 -3.31 -0.41
C GLY A 95 -15.58 -4.40 0.55
N TRP A 96 -15.16 -4.36 1.81
CA TRP A 96 -15.63 -5.33 2.81
C TRP A 96 -17.10 -5.12 3.19
N ASP A 97 -17.61 -3.90 3.06
CA ASP A 97 -19.03 -3.56 3.21
C ASP A 97 -19.94 -4.25 2.18
N GLU A 98 -19.38 -4.66 1.04
CA GLU A 98 -20.09 -5.43 0.00
C GLU A 98 -20.07 -6.96 0.25
N ALA A 99 -19.43 -7.41 1.33
CA ALA A 99 -19.35 -8.81 1.74
C ALA A 99 -19.75 -9.01 3.22
N PRO A 100 -20.99 -8.67 3.61
CA PRO A 100 -21.42 -8.67 5.01
C PRO A 100 -21.28 -10.03 5.71
N GLU A 101 -21.33 -11.13 4.96
CA GLU A 101 -21.12 -12.49 5.46
C GLU A 101 -19.75 -12.70 6.11
N VAL A 102 -18.73 -11.90 5.74
CA VAL A 102 -17.38 -11.97 6.31
C VAL A 102 -17.41 -11.70 7.82
N THR A 103 -18.32 -10.84 8.27
CA THR A 103 -18.48 -10.50 9.70
C THR A 103 -18.70 -11.76 10.55
N ALA A 104 -19.49 -12.73 10.06
CA ALA A 104 -19.77 -13.97 10.77
C ALA A 104 -18.62 -14.99 10.72
N LEU A 105 -17.67 -14.82 9.80
CA LEU A 105 -16.48 -15.68 9.66
C LEU A 105 -15.34 -15.24 10.58
N CYS A 106 -15.38 -13.98 11.04
CA CYS A 106 -14.34 -13.36 11.83
C CYS A 106 -14.62 -13.43 13.33
N ALA A 107 -13.60 -13.79 14.12
CA ALA A 107 -13.58 -13.58 15.56
C ALA A 107 -13.52 -12.07 15.91
N THR A 108 -12.95 -11.26 15.03
CA THR A 108 -13.00 -9.81 15.11
C THR A 108 -13.14 -9.21 13.73
N TYR A 109 -14.18 -8.40 13.52
CA TYR A 109 -14.37 -7.64 12.29
C TYR A 109 -14.40 -6.16 12.66
N SER A 110 -13.38 -5.41 12.25
CA SER A 110 -13.22 -4.00 12.55
C SER A 110 -12.87 -3.24 11.27
N VAL A 111 -13.88 -2.99 10.44
CA VAL A 111 -13.76 -2.18 9.22
C VAL A 111 -14.41 -0.82 9.42
N SER A 112 -13.72 0.26 9.03
CA SER A 112 -14.29 1.61 9.07
C SER A 112 -13.77 2.49 7.94
N THR A 113 -14.67 2.87 7.03
CA THR A 113 -14.41 3.79 5.91
C THR A 113 -14.45 5.27 6.30
N ALA A 114 -14.63 5.57 7.59
CA ALA A 114 -14.47 6.92 8.11
C ALA A 114 -12.99 7.32 8.07
N LYS A 115 -12.69 8.62 8.14
CA LYS A 115 -11.31 9.15 8.17
C LYS A 115 -10.52 8.59 9.37
N THR A 116 -9.83 7.48 9.15
CA THR A 116 -9.04 6.73 10.13
C THR A 116 -8.00 5.88 9.40
N THR A 117 -7.11 5.23 10.15
CA THR A 117 -6.12 4.29 9.59
C THR A 117 -6.41 2.90 10.15
N ALA A 118 -6.01 1.84 9.44
CA ALA A 118 -6.11 0.48 9.93
C ALA A 118 -5.30 0.31 11.23
N ALA A 119 -4.13 0.95 11.36
CA ALA A 119 -3.36 0.88 12.60
C ALA A 119 -4.11 1.47 13.80
N ALA A 120 -4.87 2.55 13.59
CA ALA A 120 -5.71 3.13 14.63
C ALA A 120 -6.86 2.19 15.05
N LEU A 121 -7.39 1.37 14.12
CA LEU A 121 -8.39 0.34 14.41
C LEU A 121 -7.76 -0.82 15.21
N VAL A 122 -6.59 -1.31 14.78
CA VAL A 122 -5.81 -2.33 15.49
C VAL A 122 -5.46 -1.88 16.90
N TRP A 123 -4.93 -0.66 17.06
CA TRP A 123 -4.57 -0.11 18.37
C TRP A 123 -5.77 -0.04 19.30
N ARG A 124 -6.92 0.48 18.82
CA ARG A 124 -8.15 0.55 19.62
C ARG A 124 -8.64 -0.83 20.05
N GLY A 125 -8.57 -1.82 19.16
CA GLY A 125 -9.06 -3.17 19.41
C GLY A 125 -8.15 -4.04 20.28
N LEU A 126 -6.83 -3.88 20.18
CA LEU A 126 -5.85 -4.81 20.77
C LEU A 126 -4.88 -4.16 21.77
N CYS A 127 -4.53 -2.89 21.57
CA CYS A 127 -3.38 -2.26 22.23
C CYS A 127 -3.73 -0.99 23.03
N ARG A 128 -5.02 -0.64 23.18
CA ARG A 128 -5.46 0.63 23.78
C ARG A 128 -4.91 0.87 25.19
N HIS A 129 -4.66 -0.19 25.94
CA HIS A 129 -4.12 -0.13 27.30
C HIS A 129 -2.59 -0.14 27.37
N ASP A 130 -1.93 -0.36 26.23
CA ASP A 130 -0.50 -0.35 26.11
C ASP A 130 0.00 1.04 25.69
N ARG A 131 0.52 1.77 26.67
CA ARG A 131 1.04 3.13 26.46
C ARG A 131 2.21 3.17 25.47
N GLY A 132 3.02 2.11 25.40
CA GLY A 132 4.16 2.03 24.48
C GLY A 132 3.72 1.98 23.02
N SER A 133 2.57 1.38 22.73
CA SER A 133 2.06 1.26 21.36
C SER A 133 1.67 2.60 20.71
N HIS A 134 1.45 3.66 21.48
CA HIS A 134 1.03 4.96 20.93
C HIS A 134 2.12 5.62 20.07
N VAL A 135 3.39 5.28 20.27
CA VAL A 135 4.49 5.81 19.45
C VAL A 135 4.34 5.43 17.96
N TRP A 136 3.75 4.26 17.67
CA TRP A 136 3.54 3.80 16.32
C TRP A 136 2.42 4.59 15.59
N LEU A 137 1.41 5.05 16.33
CA LEU A 137 0.42 5.96 15.77
C LEU A 137 1.00 7.35 15.51
N ARG A 138 1.86 7.85 16.41
CA ARG A 138 2.61 9.10 16.18
C ARG A 138 3.49 9.02 14.94
N LEU A 139 4.11 7.87 14.68
CA LEU A 139 4.94 7.65 13.49
C LEU A 139 4.16 7.88 12.19
N LEU A 140 2.91 7.44 12.10
CA LEU A 140 2.06 7.64 10.91
C LEU A 140 1.77 9.11 10.62
N SER A 141 1.60 9.92 11.68
CA SER A 141 1.32 11.35 11.57
C SER A 141 2.56 12.22 11.43
N GLU A 142 3.63 11.93 12.18
CA GLU A 142 4.81 12.81 12.29
C GLU A 142 5.88 12.46 11.26
N ARG A 143 6.08 11.17 10.96
CA ARG A 143 7.04 10.68 9.96
C ARG A 143 8.43 11.32 10.13
N SER A 144 9.04 11.78 9.04
CA SER A 144 10.32 12.50 9.02
C SER A 144 10.28 13.90 9.64
N ASN A 145 9.09 14.45 9.91
CA ASN A 145 8.93 15.79 10.51
C ASN A 145 8.90 15.75 12.05
N SER A 146 9.06 14.58 12.67
CA SER A 146 9.09 14.45 14.12
C SER A 146 10.35 15.09 14.73
N SER A 147 10.21 15.69 15.90
CA SER A 147 11.34 16.08 16.74
C SER A 147 11.91 14.92 17.57
N ASP A 148 11.25 13.75 17.56
CA ASP A 148 11.69 12.53 18.23
C ASP A 148 12.58 11.73 17.28
N PRO A 149 13.90 11.62 17.54
CA PRO A 149 14.83 10.93 16.65
C PRO A 149 14.46 9.45 16.43
N SER A 150 13.80 8.81 17.41
CA SER A 150 13.38 7.42 17.28
C SER A 150 12.22 7.25 16.30
N ILE A 151 11.36 8.27 16.15
CA ILE A 151 10.30 8.25 15.15
C ILE A 151 10.90 8.46 13.75
N VAL A 152 11.85 9.37 13.63
CA VAL A 152 12.58 9.63 12.37
C VAL A 152 13.30 8.35 11.90
N GLU A 153 14.12 7.74 12.76
CA GLU A 153 14.82 6.50 12.45
C GLU A 153 13.87 5.37 12.02
N ARG A 154 12.81 5.13 12.81
CA ARG A 154 11.82 4.09 12.48
C ARG A 154 11.07 4.38 11.19
N PHE A 155 10.74 5.65 10.91
CA PHE A 155 10.10 6.02 9.66
C PHE A 155 11.04 5.73 8.48
N GLY A 156 12.30 6.15 8.54
CA GLY A 156 13.29 5.84 7.50
C GLY A 156 13.45 4.35 7.26
N LEU A 157 13.50 3.55 8.34
CA LEU A 157 13.56 2.10 8.26
C LEU A 157 12.33 1.49 7.57
N LEU A 158 11.12 1.84 8.01
CA LEU A 158 9.89 1.32 7.39
C LEU A 158 9.75 1.79 5.95
N ALA A 159 10.10 3.03 5.64
CA ALA A 159 10.08 3.56 4.28
C ALA A 159 11.09 2.87 3.35
N ALA A 160 12.24 2.44 3.88
CA ALA A 160 13.16 1.57 3.16
C ALA A 160 12.55 0.20 2.86
N LEU A 161 11.86 -0.41 3.83
CA LEU A 161 11.19 -1.70 3.66
C LEU A 161 9.99 -1.67 2.71
N MET A 162 9.46 -0.49 2.38
CA MET A 162 8.46 -0.32 1.31
C MET A 162 9.06 -0.54 -0.09
N GLN A 163 10.40 -0.56 -0.21
CA GLN A 163 11.07 -0.73 -1.50
C GLN A 163 11.35 -2.20 -1.83
N PRO A 164 11.10 -2.64 -3.08
CA PRO A 164 11.18 -4.05 -3.45
C PRO A 164 12.50 -4.74 -3.10
N GLN A 165 13.62 -4.03 -3.23
CA GLN A 165 14.95 -4.55 -2.92
C GLN A 165 15.16 -4.89 -1.44
N HIS A 166 14.31 -4.41 -0.55
CA HIS A 166 14.42 -4.63 0.90
C HIS A 166 13.32 -5.55 1.46
N TYR A 167 12.40 -6.06 0.63
CA TYR A 167 11.28 -6.91 1.09
C TYR A 167 11.71 -8.20 1.81
N ALA A 168 12.91 -8.72 1.51
CA ALA A 168 13.44 -9.89 2.19
C ALA A 168 13.68 -9.66 3.70
N HIS A 169 13.86 -8.41 4.13
CA HIS A 169 14.12 -8.05 5.52
C HIS A 169 12.85 -7.74 6.31
N THR A 170 11.71 -7.52 5.63
CA THR A 170 10.50 -6.95 6.24
C THR A 170 10.04 -7.75 7.45
N GLU A 171 9.87 -9.07 7.33
CA GLU A 171 9.38 -9.88 8.45
C GLU A 171 10.30 -9.80 9.68
N ALA A 172 11.61 -9.95 9.49
CA ALA A 172 12.59 -9.95 10.58
C ALA A 172 12.64 -8.59 11.29
N VAL A 173 12.62 -7.49 10.52
CA VAL A 173 12.63 -6.14 11.07
C VAL A 173 11.34 -5.82 11.83
N LEU A 174 10.16 -6.14 11.27
CA LEU A 174 8.89 -5.91 11.96
C LEU A 174 8.82 -6.67 13.29
N LYS A 175 9.34 -7.91 13.34
CA LYS A 175 9.45 -8.69 14.58
C LYS A 175 10.38 -8.04 15.61
N ALA A 176 11.56 -7.57 15.19
CA ALA A 176 12.52 -6.89 16.07
C ALA A 176 11.92 -5.59 16.65
N LEU A 177 11.29 -4.78 15.78
CA LEU A 177 10.61 -3.54 16.18
C LEU A 177 9.47 -3.80 17.18
N ALA A 178 8.67 -4.85 16.95
CA ALA A 178 7.56 -5.21 17.84
C ALA A 178 8.02 -5.65 19.24
N ARG A 179 9.21 -6.25 19.33
CA ARG A 179 9.83 -6.72 20.59
C ARG A 179 10.66 -5.66 21.29
N GLU A 180 10.88 -4.52 20.64
CA GLU A 180 11.85 -3.49 21.07
C GLU A 180 13.27 -4.08 21.21
N ASP A 181 13.59 -5.08 20.37
CA ASP A 181 14.93 -5.67 20.29
C ASP A 181 15.91 -4.64 19.70
N GLU A 182 17.19 -4.77 20.05
CA GLU A 182 18.23 -3.97 19.40
C GLU A 182 18.33 -4.34 17.92
N LEU A 183 18.19 -3.34 17.04
CA LEU A 183 18.36 -3.52 15.61
C LEU A 183 19.83 -3.78 15.28
N SER A 184 20.08 -4.72 14.37
CA SER A 184 21.43 -4.93 13.82
C SER A 184 21.90 -3.69 13.05
N ASP A 185 23.22 -3.54 12.91
CA ASP A 185 23.81 -2.46 12.11
C ASP A 185 23.34 -2.50 10.64
N GLU A 186 23.07 -3.69 10.11
CA GLU A 186 22.47 -3.87 8.79
C GLU A 186 21.09 -3.21 8.69
N TYR A 187 20.24 -3.35 9.70
CA TYR A 187 18.91 -2.75 9.71
C TYR A 187 18.96 -1.25 9.97
N ARG A 188 19.88 -0.78 10.81
CA ARG A 188 20.11 0.67 10.99
C ARG A 188 20.56 1.33 9.68
N ALA A 189 21.43 0.66 8.92
CA ALA A 189 21.89 1.13 7.61
C ALA A 189 20.74 1.30 6.58
N LEU A 190 19.61 0.61 6.73
CA LEU A 190 18.43 0.82 5.87
C LEU A 190 17.79 2.20 6.11
N ALA A 191 17.71 2.64 7.37
CA ALA A 191 17.20 3.96 7.69
C ALA A 191 18.14 5.06 7.14
N GLU A 192 19.45 4.88 7.30
CA GLU A 192 20.46 5.77 6.73
C GLU A 192 20.38 5.81 5.20
N TRP A 193 20.32 4.65 4.53
CA TRP A 193 20.12 4.56 3.09
C TRP A 193 18.88 5.32 2.62
N TYR A 194 17.77 5.23 3.36
CA TYR A 194 16.55 5.96 3.01
C TYR A 194 16.80 7.47 2.98
N TYR A 195 17.43 8.02 4.01
CA TYR A 195 17.65 9.46 4.14
C TYR A 195 18.80 10.00 3.28
N GLU A 196 19.86 9.21 3.08
CA GLU A 196 21.05 9.66 2.36
C GLU A 196 20.98 9.42 0.86
N ALA A 197 20.28 8.36 0.43
CA ALA A 197 20.22 7.98 -0.98
C ALA A 197 18.81 8.05 -1.56
N HIS A 198 17.83 7.42 -0.90
CA HIS A 198 16.51 7.24 -1.49
C HIS A 198 15.69 8.54 -1.52
N ALA A 199 15.51 9.21 -0.39
CA ALA A 199 14.72 10.43 -0.28
C ALA A 199 15.31 11.58 -1.12
N PRO A 200 16.63 11.86 -1.11
CA PRO A 200 17.21 12.89 -1.97
C PRO A 200 17.04 12.57 -3.47
N ARG A 201 17.16 11.30 -3.85
CA ARG A 201 16.89 10.87 -5.23
C ARG A 201 15.42 11.04 -5.59
N GLN A 202 14.49 10.71 -4.69
CA GLN A 202 13.06 10.92 -4.89
C GLN A 202 12.73 12.41 -5.08
N GLU A 203 13.31 13.30 -4.27
CA GLU A 203 13.17 14.75 -4.43
C GLU A 203 13.73 15.23 -5.77
N ALA A 204 14.92 14.76 -6.16
CA ALA A 204 15.52 15.08 -7.44
C ALA A 204 14.65 14.58 -8.61
N LEU A 205 14.05 13.40 -8.50
CA LEU A 205 13.09 12.90 -9.48
C LEU A 205 11.83 13.77 -9.54
N ALA A 206 11.27 14.15 -8.40
CA ALA A 206 10.10 15.01 -8.37
C ALA A 206 10.36 16.37 -9.05
N SER A 207 11.57 16.92 -8.89
CA SER A 207 11.98 18.17 -9.54
C SER A 207 12.09 18.10 -11.07
N ARG A 208 12.16 16.88 -11.65
CA ARG A 208 12.18 16.66 -13.10
C ARG A 208 10.78 16.66 -13.72
N ALA A 209 9.72 16.70 -12.91
CA ALA A 209 8.36 16.64 -13.42
C ALA A 209 8.00 17.92 -14.20
N GLU A 210 7.33 17.74 -15.33
CA GLU A 210 6.81 18.82 -16.16
C GLU A 210 5.40 19.18 -15.73
N VAL A 211 5.00 20.44 -15.88
CA VAL A 211 3.60 20.84 -15.63
C VAL A 211 2.85 20.92 -16.95
N LEU A 212 1.90 20.01 -17.13
CA LEU A 212 0.93 20.05 -18.22
C LEU A 212 -0.33 20.79 -17.76
N THR A 213 -0.91 21.58 -18.66
CA THR A 213 -2.20 22.25 -18.43
C THR A 213 -3.23 21.66 -19.39
N THR A 214 -4.34 21.17 -18.83
CA THR A 214 -5.42 20.57 -19.63
C THR A 214 -6.26 21.64 -20.34
N ARG A 215 -7.13 21.24 -21.28
CA ARG A 215 -8.08 22.16 -21.92
C ARG A 215 -9.01 22.85 -20.92
N ALA A 216 -9.37 22.17 -19.83
CA ALA A 216 -10.17 22.76 -18.75
C ALA A 216 -9.34 23.62 -17.77
N GLY A 217 -8.03 23.78 -17.99
CA GLY A 217 -7.14 24.59 -17.17
C GLY A 217 -6.57 23.88 -15.95
N ARG A 218 -6.73 22.56 -15.83
CA ARG A 218 -6.22 21.79 -14.70
C ARG A 218 -4.71 21.61 -14.82
N ARG A 219 -3.99 21.67 -13.70
CA ARG A 219 -2.53 21.50 -13.67
C ARG A 219 -2.18 20.07 -13.27
N ILE A 220 -1.38 19.42 -14.10
CA ILE A 220 -0.96 18.02 -13.95
C ILE A 220 0.56 17.98 -13.94
N GLY A 221 1.15 17.33 -12.94
CA GLY A 221 2.57 17.00 -12.94
C GLY A 221 2.81 15.76 -13.78
N TRP A 222 3.69 15.81 -14.77
CA TRP A 222 4.05 14.70 -15.64
C TRP A 222 5.48 14.28 -15.37
N LEU A 223 5.68 13.04 -14.91
CA LEU A 223 6.99 12.53 -14.54
C LEU A 223 7.29 11.22 -15.24
N ASP A 224 8.36 11.21 -16.04
CA ASP A 224 8.87 9.99 -16.66
C ASP A 224 9.90 9.29 -15.75
N LEU A 225 9.53 8.08 -15.32
CA LEU A 225 10.32 7.20 -14.46
C LEU A 225 10.82 5.95 -15.20
N ARG A 226 10.74 5.91 -16.53
CA ARG A 226 11.34 4.83 -17.32
C ARG A 226 12.85 4.79 -17.03
N GLY A 227 13.31 3.66 -16.49
CA GLY A 227 14.70 3.47 -16.05
C GLY A 227 14.95 3.74 -14.55
N GLU A 228 13.93 4.16 -13.79
CA GLU A 228 13.97 4.25 -12.34
C GLU A 228 13.14 3.09 -11.74
N GLU A 229 13.60 2.52 -10.63
CA GLU A 229 12.86 1.48 -9.89
C GLU A 229 12.63 1.90 -8.45
N GLY A 230 11.48 1.53 -7.89
CA GLY A 230 11.22 1.65 -6.45
C GLY A 230 11.04 3.08 -5.95
N TYR A 231 10.25 3.93 -6.62
CA TYR A 231 9.92 5.29 -6.15
C TYR A 231 8.41 5.49 -6.01
N LEU A 232 7.78 4.69 -5.14
CA LEU A 232 6.33 4.64 -4.99
C LEU A 232 5.71 5.96 -4.49
N LEU A 233 6.49 6.79 -3.78
CA LEU A 233 5.99 8.02 -3.14
C LEU A 233 6.34 9.31 -3.92
N VAL A 234 6.98 9.19 -5.09
CA VAL A 234 7.41 10.36 -5.87
C VAL A 234 6.22 11.18 -6.37
N ALA A 235 5.08 10.55 -6.64
CA ALA A 235 3.88 11.26 -7.10
C ALA A 235 3.38 12.29 -6.07
N SER A 236 3.36 11.94 -4.78
CA SER A 236 2.99 12.90 -3.73
C SER A 236 3.96 14.08 -3.65
N HIS A 237 5.27 13.82 -3.83
CA HIS A 237 6.29 14.88 -3.82
C HIS A 237 6.14 15.83 -5.01
N VAL A 238 5.88 15.31 -6.21
CA VAL A 238 5.57 16.13 -7.40
C VAL A 238 4.35 17.01 -7.14
N ALA A 239 3.30 16.43 -6.58
CA ALA A 239 2.04 17.14 -6.32
C ALA A 239 2.25 18.33 -5.37
N GLU A 240 2.99 18.11 -4.28
CA GLU A 240 3.32 19.12 -3.29
C GLU A 240 4.26 20.19 -3.86
N GLN A 241 5.36 19.80 -4.50
CA GLN A 241 6.38 20.73 -5.02
C GLN A 241 5.85 21.64 -6.13
N LEU A 242 5.03 21.11 -7.04
CA LEU A 242 4.53 21.85 -8.20
C LEU A 242 3.14 22.46 -7.98
N CYS A 243 2.52 22.20 -6.82
CA CYS A 243 1.15 22.57 -6.48
C CYS A 243 0.16 22.14 -7.58
N VAL A 244 0.23 20.87 -8.00
CA VAL A 244 -0.61 20.28 -9.04
C VAL A 244 -1.69 19.39 -8.44
N GLU A 245 -2.83 19.27 -9.13
CA GLU A 245 -3.99 18.50 -8.65
C GLU A 245 -3.82 16.99 -8.87
N LEU A 246 -3.15 16.64 -9.97
CA LEU A 246 -2.94 15.29 -10.43
C LEU A 246 -1.48 15.10 -10.81
N VAL A 247 -1.01 13.88 -10.67
CA VAL A 247 0.32 13.48 -11.13
C VAL A 247 0.21 12.25 -12.02
N VAL A 248 0.93 12.32 -13.14
CA VAL A 248 1.17 11.22 -14.04
C VAL A 248 2.59 10.70 -13.80
N THR A 249 2.71 9.40 -13.59
CA THR A 249 3.99 8.69 -13.58
C THR A 249 4.04 7.72 -14.75
N VAL A 250 5.13 7.79 -15.53
CA VAL A 250 5.37 6.89 -16.65
C VAL A 250 6.40 5.86 -16.24
N THR A 251 6.09 4.58 -16.39
CA THR A 251 7.02 3.46 -16.18
C THR A 251 7.17 2.68 -17.47
N ASN A 252 8.09 1.71 -17.51
CA ASN A 252 8.27 0.84 -18.69
C ASN A 252 7.02 0.00 -19.03
N ARG A 253 6.07 -0.13 -18.10
CA ARG A 253 4.91 -1.03 -18.24
C ARG A 253 3.58 -0.31 -18.34
N THR A 254 3.43 0.83 -17.68
CA THR A 254 2.15 1.55 -17.56
C THR A 254 2.41 3.03 -17.38
N VAL A 255 1.42 3.83 -17.77
CA VAL A 255 1.26 5.22 -17.30
C VAL A 255 0.21 5.21 -16.21
N THR A 256 0.49 5.82 -15.06
CA THR A 256 -0.44 5.90 -13.92
C THR A 256 -0.76 7.36 -13.66
N LEU A 257 -2.05 7.68 -13.62
CA LEU A 257 -2.57 9.02 -13.35
C LEU A 257 -3.41 8.98 -12.07
N GLY A 258 -3.12 9.84 -11.10
CA GLY A 258 -3.91 9.95 -9.88
C GLY A 258 -3.73 11.26 -9.14
N GLY A 259 -4.59 11.51 -8.16
CA GLY A 259 -4.43 12.62 -7.22
C GLY A 259 -3.43 12.34 -6.11
N GLN A 260 -3.32 13.27 -5.15
CA GLN A 260 -2.48 13.14 -3.95
C GLN A 260 -2.87 11.95 -3.05
N SER A 261 -4.09 11.44 -3.19
CA SER A 261 -4.63 10.29 -2.44
C SER A 261 -5.50 9.42 -3.35
N ILE A 262 -5.51 8.12 -3.07
CA ILE A 262 -6.36 7.12 -3.73
C ILE A 262 -7.84 7.34 -3.34
N ASP A 263 -8.10 7.71 -2.08
CA ASP A 263 -9.47 7.79 -1.53
C ASP A 263 -10.12 9.17 -1.65
N GLU A 264 -9.32 10.23 -1.76
CA GLU A 264 -9.78 11.63 -1.90
C GLU A 264 -9.50 12.19 -3.31
N GLY A 265 -9.17 11.32 -4.27
CA GLY A 265 -8.77 11.69 -5.62
C GLY A 265 -9.90 12.22 -6.49
N THR A 266 -9.53 12.96 -7.55
CA THR A 266 -10.50 13.33 -8.60
C THR A 266 -11.08 12.06 -9.22
N ASP A 267 -12.38 12.03 -9.51
CA ASP A 267 -12.99 10.93 -10.25
C ASP A 267 -12.52 10.97 -11.72
N LEU A 268 -11.67 10.02 -12.10
CA LEU A 268 -11.09 9.88 -13.44
C LEU A 268 -11.81 8.80 -14.27
N THR A 269 -12.97 8.31 -13.83
CA THR A 269 -13.73 7.28 -14.55
C THR A 269 -14.15 7.72 -15.95
N ALA A 270 -14.24 9.04 -16.20
CA ALA A 270 -14.47 9.60 -17.53
C ALA A 270 -13.38 9.23 -18.55
N LEU A 271 -12.20 8.81 -18.10
CA LEU A 271 -11.13 8.33 -18.95
C LEU A 271 -11.24 6.83 -19.28
N HIS A 272 -12.07 6.05 -18.58
CA HIS A 272 -12.10 4.59 -18.74
C HIS A 272 -12.49 4.16 -20.16
N GLY A 273 -11.94 3.03 -20.59
CA GLY A 273 -12.25 2.39 -21.88
C GLY A 273 -11.06 2.35 -22.83
N GLU A 274 -11.35 1.95 -24.07
CA GLU A 274 -10.36 1.93 -25.16
C GLU A 274 -10.36 3.27 -25.90
N HIS A 275 -9.17 3.79 -26.18
CA HIS A 275 -8.94 5.03 -26.92
C HIS A 275 -7.99 4.78 -28.09
N THR A 276 -8.11 5.59 -29.13
CA THR A 276 -7.11 5.67 -30.21
C THR A 276 -6.72 7.12 -30.39
N VAL A 277 -5.45 7.42 -30.12
CA VAL A 277 -4.88 8.77 -30.24
C VAL A 277 -3.67 8.66 -31.15
N ASP A 278 -3.69 9.42 -32.25
CA ASP A 278 -2.63 9.41 -33.28
C ASP A 278 -2.22 8.01 -33.78
N GLY A 279 -3.19 7.10 -33.87
CA GLY A 279 -2.98 5.72 -34.32
C GLY A 279 -2.44 4.77 -33.24
N VAL A 280 -2.21 5.26 -32.01
CA VAL A 280 -1.83 4.44 -30.85
C VAL A 280 -3.09 4.05 -30.07
N ARG A 281 -3.24 2.75 -29.78
CA ARG A 281 -4.35 2.23 -28.97
C ARG A 281 -3.98 2.17 -27.48
N LEU A 282 -4.81 2.79 -26.65
CA LEU A 282 -4.64 2.87 -25.20
C LEU A 282 -5.85 2.24 -24.51
N VAL A 283 -5.61 1.54 -23.41
CA VAL A 283 -6.66 1.05 -22.52
C VAL A 283 -6.53 1.77 -21.18
N VAL A 284 -7.60 2.45 -20.75
CA VAL A 284 -7.65 3.08 -19.44
C VAL A 284 -8.56 2.29 -18.52
N ALA A 285 -8.01 1.86 -17.39
CA ALA A 285 -8.73 1.10 -16.37
C ALA A 285 -8.20 1.43 -14.96
N GLY A 286 -8.98 1.13 -13.93
CA GLY A 286 -8.59 1.34 -12.54
C GLY A 286 -9.76 1.70 -11.64
N HIS A 287 -9.44 2.25 -10.48
CA HIS A 287 -10.42 2.88 -9.59
C HIS A 287 -10.69 4.33 -10.03
N LYS A 288 -11.45 5.10 -9.24
CA LYS A 288 -11.68 6.53 -9.51
C LYS A 288 -10.38 7.32 -9.60
N SER A 289 -9.40 7.01 -8.76
CA SER A 289 -8.02 7.52 -8.79
C SER A 289 -7.16 6.60 -7.92
N PRO A 290 -5.99 6.11 -8.37
CA PRO A 290 -5.41 6.32 -9.69
C PRO A 290 -6.07 5.43 -10.76
N VAL A 291 -5.96 5.89 -12.02
CA VAL A 291 -6.21 5.09 -13.22
C VAL A 291 -4.90 4.73 -13.88
N ARG A 292 -4.89 3.58 -14.54
CA ARG A 292 -3.78 3.11 -15.37
C ARG A 292 -4.15 3.29 -16.84
N ILE A 293 -3.18 3.73 -17.62
CA ILE A 293 -3.22 3.83 -19.07
C ILE A 293 -2.16 2.86 -19.59
N ASP A 294 -2.63 1.74 -20.14
CA ASP A 294 -1.81 0.65 -20.64
C ASP A 294 -1.86 0.58 -22.18
N PRO A 295 -0.79 0.14 -22.87
CA PRO A 295 -0.85 -0.14 -24.30
C PRO A 295 -1.79 -1.32 -24.60
N ALA A 296 -2.68 -1.17 -25.60
CA ALA A 296 -3.62 -2.24 -25.95
C ALA A 296 -2.93 -3.42 -26.65
N ASP A 297 -1.93 -3.13 -27.47
CA ASP A 297 -1.32 -4.07 -28.41
C ASP A 297 0.10 -4.52 -27.99
N SER A 298 0.63 -3.98 -26.88
CA SER A 298 1.99 -4.27 -26.41
C SER A 298 2.06 -4.27 -24.88
N ARG A 299 3.19 -4.71 -24.33
CA ARG A 299 3.48 -4.63 -22.88
C ARG A 299 4.46 -3.51 -22.53
N GLU A 300 4.85 -2.71 -23.52
CA GLU A 300 5.95 -1.74 -23.38
C GLU A 300 5.46 -0.33 -23.68
N VAL A 301 5.82 0.58 -22.79
CA VAL A 301 5.52 2.02 -22.91
C VAL A 301 6.63 2.70 -23.72
N THR A 302 6.34 2.91 -25.00
CA THR A 302 7.23 3.62 -25.95
C THR A 302 7.02 5.14 -25.91
N ASP A 303 7.93 5.91 -26.50
CA ASP A 303 7.80 7.38 -26.58
C ASP A 303 6.50 7.80 -27.30
N GLY A 304 6.17 7.14 -28.41
CA GLY A 304 4.90 7.41 -29.12
C GLY A 304 3.66 7.09 -28.28
N PHE A 305 3.74 6.09 -27.38
CA PHE A 305 2.66 5.84 -26.42
C PHE A 305 2.57 6.95 -25.36
N VAL A 306 3.70 7.42 -24.85
CA VAL A 306 3.77 8.53 -23.88
C VAL A 306 3.14 9.80 -24.47
N GLU A 307 3.49 10.16 -25.70
CA GLU A 307 2.90 11.30 -26.42
C GLU A 307 1.38 11.14 -26.59
N ALA A 308 0.91 9.97 -27.01
CA ALA A 308 -0.51 9.67 -27.16
C ALA A 308 -1.26 9.74 -25.81
N ALA A 309 -0.65 9.28 -24.71
CA ALA A 309 -1.22 9.36 -23.38
C ALA A 309 -1.28 10.81 -22.87
N GLN A 310 -0.24 11.62 -23.12
CA GLN A 310 -0.25 13.06 -22.81
C GLN A 310 -1.39 13.77 -23.54
N ALA A 311 -1.56 13.51 -24.83
CA ALA A 311 -2.63 14.08 -25.63
C ALA A 311 -4.02 13.66 -25.09
N LEU A 312 -4.23 12.37 -24.81
CA LEU A 312 -5.48 11.89 -24.21
C LEU A 312 -5.82 12.65 -22.91
N VAL A 313 -4.85 12.76 -22.01
CA VAL A 313 -5.01 13.43 -20.70
C VAL A 313 -5.28 14.92 -20.88
N ALA A 314 -4.53 15.62 -21.75
CA ALA A 314 -4.69 17.04 -21.99
C ALA A 314 -6.05 17.40 -22.62
N GLU A 315 -6.61 16.50 -23.44
CA GLU A 315 -7.88 16.71 -24.13
C GLU A 315 -9.13 16.35 -23.31
N ARG A 316 -9.04 15.33 -22.47
CA ARG A 316 -10.19 14.74 -21.76
C ARG A 316 -10.37 15.24 -20.34
N LEU A 317 -9.34 15.84 -19.74
CA LEU A 317 -9.39 16.49 -18.43
C LEU A 317 -9.35 18.02 -18.55
#